data_AF-A0A3A8PZ07-F1
#
_entry.id   AF-A0A3A8PZ07-F1
#
_cell.length_a   1.000
_cell.length_b   1.000
_cell.length_c   1.000
_cell.angle_alpha   90.00
_cell.angle_beta   90.00
_cell.angle_gamma   90.00
#
_symmetry.space_group_name_H-M   'P 1'
#
loop_
_entity.id
_entity.type
_entity.pdbx_description
1 polymer ?
#
loop_
_entity_poly.entity_id
_entity_poly.type
_entity_poly.pdbx_seq_one_letter_code
_entity_poly.pdbx_strand_id
1 'polypeptide(L)'
;MHLPDFEQDGSCLILGDLQVEGLLVNPPHTSLIVTGSLRAGTVLTMGKLVVLGDMVVGDMYGNSFSNEVCVVKGSLSVRCLLEKGHSFETLGRLSAEAALSLSNVISAHGGVEAGVAALRGMNDDERRRVLDASLFDDEGNLSEPRIVARLRAALPLLRAA
;
A
#
# COMPACT_ATOMS: atom_id res chain seq x y z
N MET A 1 10.82 -3.99 -16.50
CA MET A 1 11.89 -4.41 -15.57
C MET A 1 11.33 -5.48 -14.64
N HIS A 2 12.08 -6.54 -14.38
CA HIS A 2 11.67 -7.62 -13.46
C HIS A 2 12.76 -7.78 -12.39
N LEU A 3 12.38 -7.76 -11.12
CA LEU A 3 13.29 -7.87 -9.98
C LEU A 3 12.72 -8.83 -8.92
N PRO A 4 13.57 -9.54 -8.17
CA PRO A 4 13.11 -10.28 -6.99
C PRO A 4 12.61 -9.31 -5.90
N ASP A 5 13.42 -8.32 -5.54
CA ASP A 5 13.10 -7.25 -4.61
C ASP A 5 13.60 -5.92 -5.17
N PHE A 6 13.03 -4.80 -4.72
CA PHE A 6 13.41 -3.46 -5.15
C PHE A 6 13.33 -2.45 -4.01
N GLU A 7 14.46 -2.15 -3.39
CA GLU A 7 14.59 -1.06 -2.41
C GLU A 7 15.30 0.11 -3.10
N GLN A 8 14.63 1.26 -3.21
CA GLN A 8 15.18 2.42 -3.91
C GLN A 8 16.25 3.14 -3.08
N ASP A 9 17.39 3.42 -3.70
CA ASP A 9 18.44 4.26 -3.09
C ASP A 9 18.24 5.77 -3.36
N GLY A 10 17.25 6.13 -4.18
CA GLY A 10 16.95 7.51 -4.56
C GLY A 10 15.77 7.60 -5.53
N SER A 11 15.40 8.83 -5.89
CA SER A 11 14.34 9.06 -6.88
C SER A 11 14.70 8.47 -8.23
N CYS A 12 13.79 7.72 -8.84
CA CYS A 12 14.01 7.14 -10.16
C CYS A 12 12.74 7.09 -11.02
N LEU A 13 12.97 7.05 -12.33
CA LEU A 13 11.96 6.90 -13.36
C LEU A 13 12.18 5.55 -14.06
N ILE A 14 11.18 4.69 -14.01
CA ILE A 14 11.16 3.43 -14.76
C ILE A 14 10.33 3.65 -16.02
N LEU A 15 10.98 3.51 -17.17
CA LEU A 15 10.34 3.55 -18.47
C LEU A 15 9.74 2.16 -18.78
N GLY A 16 8.41 2.10 -18.84
CA GLY A 16 7.63 0.88 -19.05
C GLY A 16 7.19 0.22 -17.75
N ASP A 17 6.95 -1.09 -17.80
CA ASP A 17 6.40 -1.85 -16.68
C ASP A 17 7.47 -2.21 -15.65
N LEU A 18 7.07 -2.26 -14.37
CA LEU A 18 7.88 -2.74 -13.26
C LEU A 18 7.19 -3.96 -12.62
N GLN A 19 7.93 -5.06 -12.52
CA GLN A 19 7.53 -6.26 -11.79
C GLN A 19 8.54 -6.54 -10.69
N VAL A 20 8.06 -6.65 -9.46
CA VAL A 20 8.84 -7.00 -8.27
C VAL A 20 8.18 -8.22 -7.63
N GLU A 21 8.83 -9.38 -7.59
CA GLU A 21 8.20 -10.61 -7.09
C GLU A 21 7.89 -10.52 -5.59
N GLY A 22 8.83 -9.97 -4.83
CA GLY A 22 8.77 -9.79 -3.38
C GLY A 22 8.44 -8.35 -3.01
N LEU A 23 9.38 -7.70 -2.32
CA LEU A 23 9.20 -6.42 -1.68
C LEU A 23 9.66 -5.25 -2.55
N LEU A 24 8.77 -4.28 -2.75
CA LEU A 24 9.12 -2.95 -3.23
C LEU A 24 9.14 -1.96 -2.04
N VAL A 25 10.26 -1.27 -1.84
CA VAL A 25 10.41 -0.20 -0.86
C VAL A 25 10.69 1.12 -1.57
N ASN A 26 9.76 2.07 -1.42
CA ASN A 26 9.93 3.47 -1.80
C ASN A 26 10.15 4.30 -0.52
N PRO A 27 11.40 4.64 -0.17
CA PRO A 27 11.71 5.29 1.11
C PRO A 27 11.28 6.77 1.13
N PRO A 28 11.28 7.40 2.32
CA PRO A 28 10.91 8.81 2.48
C PRO A 28 11.73 9.73 1.58
N HIS A 29 11.12 10.83 1.15
CA HIS A 29 11.75 11.89 0.33
C HIS A 29 12.29 11.41 -1.03
N THR A 30 11.85 10.25 -1.51
CA THR A 30 12.15 9.78 -2.87
C THR A 30 10.90 9.76 -3.72
N SER A 31 11.07 9.78 -5.04
CA SER A 31 9.99 9.60 -6.01
C SER A 31 10.25 8.38 -6.88
N LEU A 32 9.31 7.45 -6.92
CA LEU A 32 9.25 6.38 -7.91
C LEU A 32 8.17 6.72 -8.93
N ILE A 33 8.57 6.85 -10.19
CA ILE A 33 7.62 7.01 -11.30
C ILE A 33 7.76 5.80 -12.22
N VAL A 34 6.67 5.08 -12.45
CA VAL A 34 6.59 3.96 -13.40
C VAL A 34 5.68 4.38 -14.53
N THR A 35 6.21 4.47 -15.76
CA THR A 35 5.42 4.94 -16.91
C THR A 35 4.47 3.88 -17.48
N GLY A 36 4.65 2.62 -17.09
CA GLY A 36 3.74 1.51 -17.39
C GLY A 36 2.98 1.05 -16.14
N SER A 37 2.72 -0.26 -16.08
CA SER A 37 2.05 -0.92 -14.96
C SER A 37 3.05 -1.40 -13.90
N LEU A 38 2.58 -1.51 -12.65
CA LEU A 38 3.35 -2.01 -11.52
C LEU A 38 2.74 -3.31 -10.98
N ARG A 39 3.55 -4.37 -10.88
CA ARG A 39 3.22 -5.59 -10.14
C ARG A 39 4.21 -5.78 -9.00
N ALA A 40 3.72 -6.01 -7.80
CA ALA A 40 4.57 -6.23 -6.62
C ALA A 40 3.97 -7.31 -5.70
N GLY A 41 4.81 -8.11 -5.03
CA GLY A 41 4.34 -8.98 -3.95
C GLY A 41 3.83 -8.15 -2.77
N THR A 42 4.69 -7.28 -2.25
CA THR A 42 4.37 -6.30 -1.20
C THR A 42 4.96 -4.94 -1.52
N VAL A 43 4.28 -3.88 -1.07
CA VAL A 43 4.76 -2.50 -1.23
C VAL A 43 4.81 -1.79 0.11
N LEU A 44 5.98 -1.25 0.44
CA LEU A 44 6.17 -0.27 1.51
C LEU A 44 6.50 1.07 0.86
N THR A 45 5.56 2.01 0.91
CA THR A 45 5.75 3.35 0.34
C THR A 45 5.73 4.41 1.42
N MET A 46 6.78 5.19 1.49
CA MET A 46 6.92 6.35 2.38
C MET A 46 7.28 7.63 1.61
N GLY A 47 7.76 7.49 0.37
CA GLY A 47 7.94 8.55 -0.58
C GLY A 47 6.75 8.67 -1.55
N LYS A 48 6.99 9.38 -2.65
CA LYS A 48 6.02 9.56 -3.72
C LYS A 48 6.06 8.39 -4.69
N LEU A 49 4.93 7.72 -4.87
CA LEU A 49 4.77 6.66 -5.87
C LEU A 49 3.78 7.08 -6.95
N VAL A 50 4.19 7.06 -8.21
CA VAL A 50 3.32 7.35 -9.35
C VAL A 50 3.39 6.20 -10.35
N VAL A 51 2.26 5.58 -10.65
CA VAL A 51 2.11 4.53 -11.66
C VAL A 51 1.15 5.03 -12.74
N LEU A 52 1.62 5.13 -13.98
CA LEU A 52 0.80 5.63 -15.09
C LEU A 52 -0.14 4.56 -15.69
N GLY A 53 0.14 3.28 -15.45
CA GLY A 53 -0.73 2.16 -15.79
C GLY A 53 -1.52 1.62 -14.60
N ASP A 54 -1.81 0.31 -14.65
CA ASP A 54 -2.47 -0.41 -13.57
C ASP A 54 -1.45 -0.84 -12.50
N MET A 55 -1.95 -1.07 -11.29
CA MET A 55 -1.15 -1.56 -10.17
C MET A 55 -1.79 -2.81 -9.56
N VAL A 56 -1.01 -3.89 -9.44
CA VAL A 56 -1.43 -5.14 -8.81
C VAL A 56 -0.45 -5.51 -7.70
N VAL A 57 -0.95 -5.61 -6.48
CA VAL A 57 -0.13 -5.85 -5.29
C VAL A 57 -0.77 -6.91 -4.40
N GLY A 58 0.04 -7.68 -3.67
CA GLY A 58 -0.44 -8.40 -2.50
C GLY A 58 -0.84 -7.40 -1.40
N ASP A 59 0.06 -7.07 -0.49
CA ASP A 59 -0.23 -6.08 0.55
C ASP A 59 0.58 -4.80 0.38
N MET A 60 -0.05 -3.68 0.73
CA MET A 60 0.51 -2.35 0.59
C MET A 60 0.34 -1.55 1.88
N TYR A 61 1.43 -0.97 2.35
CA TYR A 61 1.42 0.00 3.44
C TYR A 61 2.02 1.32 2.96
N GLY A 62 1.20 2.37 2.99
CA GLY A 62 1.65 3.73 2.79
C GLY A 62 1.79 4.45 4.13
N ASN A 63 3.00 4.89 4.45
CA ASN A 63 3.28 5.62 5.67
C ASN A 63 4.07 6.89 5.39
N SER A 64 3.45 8.05 5.61
CA SER A 64 4.13 9.32 5.41
C SER A 64 3.90 10.27 6.57
N PHE A 65 4.98 10.98 6.92
CA PHE A 65 4.96 12.10 7.88
C PHE A 65 4.91 13.45 7.14
N SER A 66 4.93 13.46 5.81
CA SER A 66 4.95 14.65 4.94
C SER A 66 3.80 14.70 3.94
N ASN A 67 2.73 13.91 4.15
CA ASN A 67 1.58 13.80 3.23
C ASN A 67 1.99 13.42 1.80
N GLU A 68 2.95 12.50 1.66
CA GLU A 68 3.31 11.93 0.36
C GLU A 68 2.11 11.27 -0.31
N VAL A 69 2.22 11.07 -1.63
CA VAL A 69 1.12 10.63 -2.47
C VAL A 69 1.47 9.36 -3.23
N CYS A 70 0.50 8.45 -3.29
CA CYS A 70 0.53 7.29 -4.17
C CYS A 70 -0.58 7.48 -5.19
N VAL A 71 -0.19 7.68 -6.45
CA VAL A 71 -1.11 7.93 -7.56
C VAL A 71 -1.03 6.79 -8.56
N VAL A 72 -2.15 6.11 -8.77
CA VAL A 72 -2.33 5.09 -9.81
C VAL A 72 -3.29 5.65 -10.85
N LYS A 73 -2.80 5.87 -12.08
CA LYS A 73 -3.63 6.39 -13.17
C LYS A 73 -4.57 5.34 -13.75
N GLY A 74 -4.20 4.06 -13.69
CA GLY A 74 -5.07 2.94 -14.00
C GLY A 74 -5.89 2.48 -12.80
N SER A 75 -6.20 1.19 -12.76
CA SER A 75 -6.86 0.51 -11.63
C SER A 75 -5.85 -0.04 -10.63
N LEU A 76 -6.25 -0.10 -9.35
CA LEU A 76 -5.47 -0.69 -8.27
C LEU A 76 -6.16 -1.96 -7.79
N SER A 77 -5.49 -3.10 -7.94
CA SER A 77 -5.86 -4.37 -7.32
C SER A 77 -4.88 -4.66 -6.19
N VAL A 78 -5.38 -4.78 -4.97
CA VAL A 78 -4.55 -4.98 -3.77
C VAL A 78 -5.26 -5.90 -2.80
N ARG A 79 -4.60 -6.87 -2.18
CA ARG A 79 -5.24 -7.67 -1.13
C ARG A 79 -5.56 -6.78 0.08
N CYS A 80 -4.55 -6.16 0.68
CA CYS A 80 -4.73 -5.21 1.77
C CYS A 80 -4.01 -3.89 1.48
N LEU A 81 -4.77 -2.79 1.45
CA LEU A 81 -4.23 -1.42 1.46
C LEU A 81 -4.39 -0.83 2.86
N LEU A 82 -3.27 -0.49 3.49
CA LEU A 82 -3.24 0.21 4.77
C LEU A 82 -2.54 1.56 4.60
N GLU A 83 -3.25 2.64 4.94
CA GLU A 83 -2.78 4.01 4.77
C GLU A 83 -2.60 4.69 6.14
N LYS A 84 -1.44 5.31 6.35
CA LYS A 84 -1.13 6.15 7.52
C LYS A 84 -0.39 7.44 7.12
N GLY A 85 -1.09 8.57 7.15
CA GLY A 85 -0.53 9.89 6.82
C GLY A 85 -0.12 10.04 5.36
N HIS A 86 -0.56 9.14 4.48
CA HIS A 86 -0.20 9.08 3.07
C HIS A 86 -1.46 9.23 2.21
N SER A 87 -1.46 10.06 1.17
CA SER A 87 -2.64 10.16 0.31
C SER A 87 -2.62 9.05 -0.74
N PHE A 88 -3.75 8.40 -0.96
CA PHE A 88 -3.91 7.40 -2.02
C PHE A 88 -4.97 7.84 -3.01
N GLU A 89 -4.60 7.89 -4.28
CA GLU A 89 -5.49 8.22 -5.37
C GLU A 89 -5.36 7.21 -6.50
N THR A 90 -6.47 6.60 -6.87
CA THR A 90 -6.59 5.73 -8.05
C THR A 90 -7.62 6.35 -9.00
N LEU A 91 -7.24 6.64 -10.25
CA LEU A 91 -8.21 7.17 -11.22
C LEU A 91 -9.13 6.08 -11.79
N GLY A 92 -8.65 4.83 -11.84
CA GLY A 92 -9.46 3.66 -12.16
C GLY A 92 -10.23 3.12 -10.94
N ARG A 93 -10.57 1.83 -11.02
CA ARG A 93 -11.24 1.11 -9.91
C ARG A 93 -10.21 0.72 -8.85
N LEU A 94 -10.61 0.79 -7.58
CA LEU A 94 -9.92 0.11 -6.48
C LEU A 94 -10.62 -1.23 -6.18
N SER A 95 -9.91 -2.34 -6.34
CA SER A 95 -10.35 -3.68 -5.96
C SER A 95 -9.52 -4.18 -4.78
N ALA A 96 -10.15 -4.56 -3.67
CA ALA A 96 -9.42 -5.07 -2.51
C ALA A 96 -10.15 -6.10 -1.64
N GLU A 97 -9.41 -6.88 -0.86
CA GLU A 97 -10.04 -7.58 0.28
C GLU A 97 -10.28 -6.58 1.42
N ALA A 98 -9.30 -5.73 1.71
CA ALA A 98 -9.45 -4.59 2.62
C ALA A 98 -8.74 -3.32 2.13
N ALA A 99 -9.39 -2.17 2.28
CA ALA A 99 -8.80 -0.85 2.07
C ALA A 99 -9.09 0.06 3.29
N LEU A 100 -8.05 0.35 4.06
CA LEU A 100 -8.13 0.94 5.39
C LEU A 100 -7.30 2.21 5.49
N SER A 101 -7.98 3.34 5.68
CA SER A 101 -7.34 4.62 5.98
C SER A 101 -7.29 4.84 7.49
N LEU A 102 -6.10 5.17 8.01
CA LEU A 102 -5.87 5.41 9.44
C LEU A 102 -5.78 6.91 9.76
N SER A 103 -5.26 7.72 8.84
CA SER A 103 -4.99 9.13 9.14
C SER A 103 -5.19 10.09 7.97
N ASN A 104 -5.37 9.61 6.74
CA ASN A 104 -5.61 10.48 5.58
C ASN A 104 -6.80 9.97 4.73
N VAL A 105 -6.64 9.85 3.42
CA VAL A 105 -7.72 9.50 2.49
C VAL A 105 -7.23 8.47 1.47
N ILE A 106 -8.07 7.47 1.25
CA ILE A 106 -8.01 6.60 0.08
C ILE A 106 -9.15 7.02 -0.86
N SER A 107 -8.82 7.34 -2.11
CA SER A 107 -9.77 7.78 -3.13
C SER A 107 -9.65 6.94 -4.39
N ALA A 108 -10.80 6.57 -4.97
CA ALA A 108 -10.88 5.88 -6.24
C ALA A 108 -11.98 6.51 -7.10
N HIS A 109 -11.63 6.97 -8.30
CA HIS A 109 -12.57 7.66 -9.20
C HIS A 109 -13.41 6.68 -10.03
N GLY A 110 -12.87 5.49 -10.33
CA GLY A 110 -13.58 4.41 -11.01
C GLY A 110 -14.43 3.50 -10.10
N GLY A 111 -14.64 3.91 -8.85
CA GLY A 111 -15.38 3.14 -7.84
C GLY A 111 -14.50 2.23 -6.98
N VAL A 112 -15.11 1.69 -5.92
CA VAL A 112 -14.46 0.83 -4.93
C VAL A 112 -15.22 -0.49 -4.83
N GLU A 113 -14.49 -1.58 -5.00
CA GLU A 113 -14.95 -2.95 -4.82
C GLU A 113 -14.08 -3.59 -3.76
N ALA A 114 -14.52 -3.55 -2.50
CA ALA A 114 -13.74 -4.12 -1.41
C ALA A 114 -14.60 -4.91 -0.41
N GLY A 115 -14.06 -6.02 0.09
CA GLY A 115 -14.68 -6.79 1.16
C GLY A 115 -14.85 -5.96 2.43
N VAL A 116 -13.83 -5.16 2.76
CA VAL A 116 -13.88 -4.14 3.82
C VAL A 116 -13.33 -2.82 3.30
N ALA A 117 -14.13 -1.76 3.34
CA ALA A 117 -13.72 -0.41 2.95
C ALA A 117 -13.91 0.59 4.10
N ALA A 118 -12.81 1.14 4.61
CA ALA A 118 -12.81 2.20 5.60
C ALA A 118 -11.89 3.34 5.12
N LEU A 119 -12.33 4.02 4.06
CA LEU A 119 -11.51 4.94 3.26
C LEU A 119 -11.26 6.32 3.89
N ARG A 120 -11.93 6.60 5.02
CA ARG A 120 -11.88 7.88 5.74
C ARG A 120 -11.69 7.70 7.25
N GLY A 121 -11.13 6.58 7.65
CA GLY A 121 -11.01 6.19 9.06
C GLY A 121 -11.78 4.92 9.39
N MET A 122 -11.21 4.17 10.32
CA MET A 122 -11.76 2.96 10.94
C MET A 122 -11.50 3.04 12.44
N ASN A 123 -12.40 2.55 13.30
CA ASN A 123 -12.11 2.46 14.74
C ASN A 123 -11.25 1.23 15.07
N ASP A 124 -10.67 1.18 16.28
CA ASP A 124 -9.71 0.12 16.62
C ASP A 124 -10.33 -1.28 16.72
N ASP A 125 -11.58 -1.40 17.13
CA ASP A 125 -12.26 -2.70 17.22
C ASP A 125 -12.53 -3.29 15.84
N GLU A 126 -12.90 -2.46 14.88
CA GLU A 126 -13.04 -2.85 13.47
C GLU A 126 -11.68 -3.29 12.90
N ARG A 127 -10.61 -2.53 13.18
CA ARG A 127 -9.25 -2.89 12.74
C ARG A 127 -8.85 -4.27 13.25
N ARG A 128 -9.10 -4.59 14.53
CA ARG A 128 -8.78 -5.89 15.15
C ARG A 128 -9.57 -7.07 14.57
N ARG A 129 -10.71 -6.82 13.94
CA ARG A 129 -11.49 -7.86 13.25
C ARG A 129 -10.91 -8.22 11.89
N VAL A 130 -10.17 -7.30 11.27
CA VAL A 130 -9.68 -7.42 9.89
C VAL A 130 -8.19 -7.75 9.84
N LEU A 131 -7.40 -7.05 10.65
CA LEU A 131 -5.93 -7.12 10.66
C LEU A 131 -5.41 -8.22 11.59
N ASP A 132 -4.29 -8.84 11.19
CA ASP A 132 -3.63 -9.87 11.98
C ASP A 132 -3.30 -9.37 13.39
N ALA A 133 -3.57 -10.20 14.41
CA ALA A 133 -3.36 -9.83 15.81
C ALA A 133 -1.91 -9.47 16.11
N SER A 134 -0.94 -10.03 15.37
CA SER A 134 0.48 -9.71 15.53
C SER A 134 0.84 -8.28 15.11
N LEU A 135 -0.08 -7.53 14.51
CA LEU A 135 0.13 -6.13 14.13
C LEU A 135 -0.11 -5.15 15.29
N PHE A 136 -0.76 -5.59 16.35
CA PHE A 136 -1.08 -4.76 17.51
C PHE A 136 -0.04 -4.93 18.61
N ASP A 137 0.30 -3.88 19.34
CA ASP A 137 1.16 -3.95 20.53
C ASP A 137 0.40 -4.47 21.77
N ASP A 138 1.10 -4.50 22.90
CA ASP A 138 0.58 -5.10 24.14
C ASP A 138 -0.52 -4.23 24.78
N GLU A 139 -0.60 -2.95 24.37
CA GLU A 139 -1.69 -2.02 24.72
C GLU A 139 -2.86 -2.12 23.73
N GLY A 140 -2.72 -2.95 22.70
CA GLY A 140 -3.71 -3.17 21.65
C GLY A 140 -3.72 -2.10 20.57
N ASN A 141 -2.71 -1.22 20.51
CA ASN A 141 -2.58 -0.20 19.48
C ASN A 141 -1.92 -0.79 18.23
N LEU A 142 -2.29 -0.30 17.05
CA LEU A 142 -1.68 -0.73 15.80
C LEU A 142 -0.21 -0.26 15.73
N SER A 143 0.72 -1.19 15.53
CA SER A 143 2.15 -0.95 15.62
C SER A 143 2.81 -0.90 14.24
N GLU A 144 3.30 0.27 13.86
CA GLU A 144 4.01 0.49 12.59
C GLU A 144 5.25 -0.41 12.43
N PRO A 145 6.15 -0.56 13.44
CA PRO A 145 7.25 -1.51 13.35
C PRO A 145 6.79 -2.95 13.06
N ARG A 146 5.67 -3.39 13.64
CA ARG A 146 5.12 -4.74 13.41
C ARG A 146 4.55 -4.89 11.99
N ILE A 147 3.91 -3.84 11.44
CA ILE A 147 3.45 -3.79 10.05
C ILE A 147 4.64 -3.93 9.08
N VAL A 148 5.66 -3.09 9.26
CA VAL A 148 6.86 -3.10 8.41
C VAL A 148 7.57 -4.45 8.49
N ALA A 149 7.72 -5.02 9.68
CA ALA A 149 8.33 -6.32 9.86
C ALA A 149 7.57 -7.45 9.12
N ARG A 150 6.23 -7.46 9.18
CA ARG A 150 5.43 -8.44 8.42
C ARG A 150 5.59 -8.29 6.91
N LEU A 151 5.53 -7.06 6.39
CA LEU A 151 5.69 -6.82 4.95
C LEU A 151 7.08 -7.27 4.46
N ARG A 152 8.14 -6.98 5.23
CA ARG A 152 9.49 -7.46 4.93
C ARG A 152 9.63 -8.98 5.02
N ALA A 153 8.81 -9.63 5.84
CA ALA A 153 8.72 -11.09 5.93
C ALA A 153 7.73 -11.72 4.91
N ALA A 154 7.13 -10.91 4.02
CA ALA A 154 6.08 -11.32 3.08
C ALA A 154 4.88 -12.01 3.76
N LEU A 155 4.59 -11.65 5.01
CA LEU A 155 3.46 -12.17 5.77
C LEU A 155 2.21 -11.30 5.53
N PRO A 156 1.01 -11.89 5.34
CA PRO A 156 -0.21 -11.14 5.05
C PRO A 156 -0.55 -10.10 6.13
N LEU A 157 -1.10 -8.94 5.82
CA LEU A 157 -1.60 -8.01 6.84
C LEU A 157 -2.97 -8.41 7.40
N LEU A 158 -3.75 -9.13 6.60
CA LEU A 158 -5.07 -9.62 6.98
C LEU A 158 -4.96 -10.87 7.85
N ARG A 159 -5.97 -11.06 8.70
CA ARG A 159 -6.17 -12.33 9.39
C ARG A 159 -6.43 -13.43 8.36
N ALA A 160 -5.93 -14.64 8.64
CA ALA A 160 -6.38 -15.81 7.91
C ALA A 160 -7.89 -16.02 8.16
N ALA A 161 -8.63 -16.31 7.08
CA ALA A 161 -10.04 -16.66 7.13
C ALA A 161 -10.29 -18.00 7.85
#